data_AF-A0A3Q8T8E5-F1
#
_entry.id   AF-A0A3Q8T8E5-F1
#
_cell.length_a   1.000
_cell.length_b   1.000
_cell.length_c   1.000
_cell.angle_alpha   90.00
_cell.angle_beta   90.00
_cell.angle_gamma   90.00
#
_symmetry.space_group_name_H-M   'P 1'
#
loop_
_entity.id
_entity.type
_entity.pdbx_description
1 polymer ?
#
loop_
_entity_poly.entity_id
_entity_poly.type
_entity_poly.pdbx_seq_one_letter_code
_entity_poly.pdbx_strand_id
1 'polypeptide(L)'
;MLIIYKSIVVDTTIEMILPTIAGHLMGWATILISIILILSCFTTAVALNNIYARYLTEILRLRENVFPVILLVTTSIACFMFLLDFQGIAGFFGPCLELLYPGLIVLTILLILVKGHTRFKAIIFYVIVAFMAYRKYF
;
A
#
# COMPACT_ATOMS: atom_id res chain seq x y z
N MET A 1 -20.39 13.75 19.88
CA MET A 1 -20.19 13.19 18.53
C MET A 1 -19.12 12.10 18.49
N LEU A 2 -17.94 12.28 19.11
CA LEU A 2 -16.85 11.27 19.15
C LEU A 2 -17.16 9.97 19.93
N ILE A 3 -18.13 9.98 20.85
CA ILE A 3 -18.47 8.83 21.71
C ILE A 3 -19.27 7.76 20.93
N ILE A 4 -20.10 8.16 19.97
CA ILE A 4 -20.88 7.24 19.11
C ILE A 4 -19.95 6.45 18.18
N TYR A 5 -18.93 7.12 17.63
CA TYR A 5 -17.95 6.49 16.74
C TYR A 5 -17.16 5.38 17.45
N LYS A 6 -16.75 5.64 18.71
CA LYS A 6 -16.02 4.65 19.51
C LYS A 6 -16.85 3.39 19.79
N SER A 7 -18.17 3.51 19.94
CA SER A 7 -19.06 2.36 20.16
C SER A 7 -19.30 1.53 18.90
N ILE A 8 -19.28 2.14 17.71
CA ILE A 8 -19.45 1.45 16.42
C ILE A 8 -18.13 0.76 15.99
N VAL A 9 -16.99 1.34 16.36
CA VAL A 9 -15.65 0.84 16.04
C VAL A 9 -15.24 -0.41 16.84
N VAL A 10 -15.86 -0.65 17.99
CA VAL A 10 -15.48 -1.77 18.88
C VAL A 10 -15.95 -3.14 18.37
N ASP A 11 -16.97 -3.20 17.51
CA ASP A 11 -17.59 -4.47 17.07
C ASP A 11 -17.41 -4.76 15.57
N THR A 12 -16.82 -3.85 14.81
CA THR A 12 -16.77 -3.94 13.34
C THR A 12 -15.34 -4.09 12.85
N THR A 13 -15.08 -5.04 11.95
CA THR A 13 -13.80 -5.18 11.26
C THR A 13 -13.45 -3.85 10.56
N ILE A 14 -12.20 -3.38 10.71
CA ILE A 14 -11.76 -2.04 10.28
C ILE A 14 -12.09 -1.76 8.80
N GLU A 15 -12.10 -2.81 7.97
CA GLU A 15 -12.49 -2.77 6.57
C GLU A 15 -13.92 -2.28 6.29
N MET A 16 -14.87 -2.60 7.16
CA MET A 16 -16.27 -2.23 6.97
C MET A 16 -16.64 -0.94 7.69
N ILE A 17 -15.71 -0.32 8.42
CA ILE A 17 -15.98 0.89 9.18
C ILE A 17 -16.43 2.02 8.24
N LEU A 18 -15.66 2.28 7.19
CA LEU A 18 -15.88 3.37 6.25
C LEU A 18 -17.21 3.24 5.50
N PRO A 19 -17.55 2.09 4.89
CA PRO A 19 -18.83 1.92 4.23
C PRO A 19 -20.01 1.88 5.21
N THR A 20 -19.83 1.37 6.43
CA THR A 20 -20.87 1.37 7.48
C THR A 20 -21.19 2.79 7.95
N ILE A 21 -20.17 3.61 8.14
CA ILE A 21 -20.32 5.03 8.51
C ILE A 21 -20.97 5.80 7.36
N ALA A 22 -20.56 5.55 6.11
CA ALA A 22 -21.20 6.12 4.93
C ALA A 22 -22.67 5.68 4.78
N GLY A 23 -22.97 4.42 5.12
CA GLY A 23 -24.32 3.87 5.21
C GLY A 23 -25.20 4.61 6.22
N HIS A 24 -24.67 4.80 7.42
CA HIS A 24 -25.40 5.45 8.51
C HIS A 24 -25.60 6.95 8.31
N LEU A 25 -24.66 7.64 7.67
CA LEU A 25 -24.75 9.09 7.48
C LEU A 25 -25.56 9.50 6.24
N MET A 26 -25.65 8.64 5.22
CA MET A 26 -25.92 9.15 3.87
C MET A 26 -26.94 8.35 3.02
N GLY A 27 -27.48 7.22 3.50
CA GLY A 27 -28.58 6.50 2.83
C GLY A 27 -28.26 6.16 1.36
N TRP A 28 -29.10 6.59 0.41
CA TRP A 28 -28.90 6.34 -1.04
C TRP A 28 -27.54 6.80 -1.61
N ALA A 29 -26.82 7.69 -0.91
CA ALA A 29 -25.48 8.14 -1.31
C ALA A 29 -24.35 7.13 -1.00
N THR A 30 -24.63 6.02 -0.30
CA THR A 30 -23.64 4.96 -0.04
C THR A 30 -23.13 4.28 -1.32
N ILE A 31 -24.00 4.15 -2.34
CA ILE A 31 -23.62 3.58 -3.64
C ILE A 31 -22.63 4.52 -4.36
N LEU A 32 -22.89 5.84 -4.31
CA LEU A 32 -22.00 6.84 -4.88
C LEU A 32 -20.61 6.81 -4.22
N ILE A 33 -20.56 6.72 -2.89
CA ILE A 33 -19.29 6.62 -2.15
C ILE A 33 -18.51 5.36 -2.53
N SER A 34 -19.20 4.23 -2.71
CA SER A 34 -18.55 2.99 -3.13
C SER A 34 -17.93 3.11 -4.52
N ILE A 35 -18.62 3.74 -5.47
CA ILE A 35 -18.10 4.01 -6.81
C ILE A 35 -16.89 4.96 -6.76
N ILE A 36 -16.96 6.02 -5.95
CA ILE A 36 -15.86 6.97 -5.78
C ILE A 36 -14.63 6.29 -5.15
N LEU A 37 -14.83 5.40 -4.18
CA LEU A 37 -13.75 4.63 -3.56
C LEU A 37 -13.07 3.70 -4.55
N ILE A 38 -13.84 3.00 -5.40
CA ILE A 38 -13.30 2.14 -6.46
C ILE A 38 -12.47 2.99 -7.44
N LEU A 39 -13.01 4.13 -7.89
CA LEU A 39 -12.32 5.02 -8.82
C LEU A 39 -11.03 5.63 -8.23
N SER A 40 -11.08 5.99 -6.94
CA SER A 40 -9.92 6.51 -6.20
C SER A 40 -8.82 5.46 -6.11
N CYS A 41 -9.16 4.24 -5.67
CA CYS A 41 -8.21 3.14 -5.56
C CYS A 41 -7.61 2.76 -6.92
N PHE A 42 -8.42 2.75 -7.98
CA PHE A 42 -7.94 2.50 -9.34
C PHE A 42 -6.93 3.56 -9.80
N THR A 43 -7.23 4.84 -9.55
CA THR A 43 -6.35 5.95 -9.93
C THR A 43 -5.01 5.89 -9.18
N THR A 44 -5.03 5.56 -7.88
CA THR A 44 -3.80 5.39 -7.09
C THR A 44 -2.97 4.21 -7.58
N ALA A 45 -3.60 3.08 -7.88
CA ALA A 45 -2.91 1.90 -8.42
C ALA A 45 -2.24 2.19 -9.76
N VAL A 46 -2.94 2.86 -10.69
CA VAL A 46 -2.38 3.24 -12.00
C VAL A 46 -1.22 4.25 -11.85
N ALA A 47 -1.34 5.23 -10.96
CA ALA A 47 -0.28 6.20 -10.71
C ALA A 47 1.00 5.54 -10.15
N LEU A 48 0.84 4.64 -9.17
CA LEU A 48 1.95 3.86 -8.60
C LEU A 48 2.61 2.96 -9.65
N ASN A 49 1.80 2.23 -10.42
CA ASN A 49 2.31 1.34 -11.47
C ASN A 49 3.07 2.11 -12.55
N ASN A 50 2.62 3.32 -12.91
CA ASN A 50 3.32 4.19 -13.85
C ASN A 50 4.69 4.65 -13.31
N ILE A 51 4.74 5.10 -12.05
CA ILE A 51 6.02 5.50 -11.42
C ILE A 51 6.96 4.28 -11.30
N TYR A 52 6.43 3.12 -10.90
CA TYR A 52 7.20 1.88 -10.78
C TYR A 52 7.78 1.44 -12.13
N ALA A 53 6.98 1.46 -13.20
CA ALA A 53 7.43 1.10 -14.54
C ALA A 53 8.54 2.04 -15.04
N ARG A 54 8.47 3.35 -14.75
CA ARG A 54 9.56 4.30 -15.06
C ARG A 54 10.83 3.97 -14.28
N TYR A 55 10.70 3.71 -12.99
CA TYR A 55 11.83 3.36 -12.12
C TYR A 55 12.51 2.05 -12.58
N LEU A 56 11.72 1.05 -12.97
CA LEU A 56 12.20 -0.23 -13.48
C LEU A 56 12.94 -0.06 -14.82
N THR A 57 12.37 0.76 -15.73
CA THR A 57 12.97 1.07 -17.04
C THR A 57 14.31 1.79 -16.88
N GLU A 58 14.41 2.72 -15.93
CA GLU A 58 15.65 3.46 -15.64
C GLU A 58 16.74 2.55 -15.03
N ILE A 59 16.37 1.65 -14.10
CA ILE A 59 17.33 0.73 -13.47
C ILE A 59 17.82 -0.35 -14.42
N LEU A 60 16.92 -0.97 -15.19
CA LEU A 60 17.26 -2.11 -16.04
C LEU A 60 17.68 -1.71 -17.46
N ARG A 61 17.65 -0.40 -17.81
CA ARG A 61 17.89 0.09 -19.18
C ARG A 61 17.09 -0.69 -20.23
N LEU A 62 15.88 -1.12 -19.87
CA LEU A 62 15.02 -1.94 -20.72
C LEU A 62 14.31 -1.08 -21.76
N ARG A 63 14.06 -1.68 -22.93
CA ARG A 63 13.38 -1.05 -24.06
C ARG A 63 11.93 -0.67 -23.69
N GLU A 64 11.47 0.52 -24.08
CA GLU A 64 10.17 1.13 -23.73
C GLU A 64 8.92 0.27 -24.04
N ASN A 65 9.07 -0.82 -24.79
CA ASN A 65 7.99 -1.67 -25.27
C ASN A 65 7.36 -2.60 -24.21
N VAL A 66 8.00 -2.81 -23.05
CA VAL A 66 7.45 -3.63 -21.95
C VAL A 66 6.59 -2.84 -20.97
N PHE A 67 6.61 -1.51 -21.07
CA PHE A 67 5.89 -0.60 -20.19
C PHE A 67 4.36 -0.86 -20.14
N PRO A 68 3.64 -0.94 -21.28
CA PRO A 68 2.20 -1.18 -21.24
C PRO A 68 1.85 -2.59 -20.74
N VAL A 69 2.72 -3.58 -20.95
CA VAL A 69 2.50 -4.96 -20.49
C VAL A 69 2.59 -5.06 -18.96
N ILE A 70 3.58 -4.40 -18.35
CA ILE A 70 3.75 -4.38 -16.90
C ILE A 70 2.54 -3.71 -16.23
N LEU A 71 2.05 -2.60 -16.79
CA LEU A 71 0.86 -1.90 -16.30
C LEU A 71 -0.39 -2.79 -16.36
N LEU A 72 -0.60 -3.48 -17.48
CA LEU A 72 -1.75 -4.35 -17.66
C LEU A 72 -1.72 -5.51 -16.64
N VAL A 73 -0.57 -6.16 -16.49
CA VAL A 73 -0.39 -7.27 -15.54
C VAL A 73 -0.59 -6.82 -14.10
N THR A 74 0.01 -5.70 -13.69
CA THR A 74 -0.15 -5.19 -12.31
C THR A 74 -1.57 -4.72 -12.00
N THR A 75 -2.27 -4.10 -12.96
CA THR A 75 -3.69 -3.75 -12.81
C THR A 75 -4.58 -5.00 -12.75
N SER A 76 -4.30 -6.03 -13.55
CA SER A 76 -5.01 -7.31 -13.47
C SER A 76 -4.84 -7.99 -12.11
N ILE A 77 -3.63 -7.96 -11.54
CA ILE A 77 -3.35 -8.50 -10.21
C ILE A 77 -4.11 -7.71 -9.13
N ALA A 78 -4.13 -6.38 -9.21
CA ALA A 78 -4.89 -5.54 -8.28
C ALA A 78 -6.40 -5.83 -8.36
N CYS A 79 -6.92 -6.05 -9.57
CA CYS A 79 -8.32 -6.45 -9.77
C CYS A 79 -8.59 -7.85 -9.17
N PHE A 80 -7.65 -8.78 -9.30
CA PHE A 80 -7.74 -10.11 -8.70
C PHE A 80 -7.68 -10.06 -7.17
N MET A 81 -6.83 -9.19 -6.60
CA MET A 81 -6.77 -8.93 -5.16
C MET A 81 -8.08 -8.32 -4.62
N PHE A 82 -8.80 -7.53 -5.42
CA PHE A 82 -10.12 -7.02 -5.06
C PHE A 82 -11.19 -8.12 -5.03
N LEU A 83 -11.06 -9.16 -5.85
CA LEU A 83 -11.91 -10.36 -5.82
C LEU A 83 -11.56 -11.30 -4.64
N LEU A 84 -10.34 -11.18 -4.10
CA LEU A 84 -9.88 -11.91 -2.94
C LEU A 84 -10.47 -11.24 -1.68
N ASP A 85 -11.29 -11.97 -0.94
CA ASP A 85 -11.97 -11.47 0.27
C ASP A 85 -11.01 -10.77 1.26
N PHE A 86 -11.54 -9.81 2.04
CA PHE A 86 -10.77 -8.91 2.90
C PHE A 86 -9.81 -9.61 3.87
N GLN A 87 -10.17 -10.82 4.30
CA GLN A 87 -9.34 -11.63 5.20
C GLN A 87 -7.98 -12.00 4.57
N GLY A 88 -7.95 -12.25 3.25
CA GLY A 88 -6.72 -12.54 2.52
C GLY A 88 -5.82 -11.31 2.36
N ILE A 89 -6.42 -10.14 2.14
CA ILE A 89 -5.69 -8.87 2.00
C ILE A 89 -5.08 -8.46 3.34
N ALA A 90 -5.85 -8.51 4.43
CA ALA A 90 -5.39 -8.16 5.76
C ALA A 90 -4.25 -9.08 6.24
N GLY A 91 -4.33 -10.38 5.94
CA GLY A 91 -3.28 -11.36 6.26
C GLY A 91 -1.97 -11.13 5.50
N PHE A 92 -2.01 -10.53 4.30
CA PHE A 92 -0.81 -10.25 3.50
C PHE A 92 -0.24 -8.85 3.75
N PHE A 93 -1.10 -7.82 3.80
CA PHE A 93 -0.68 -6.44 4.00
C PHE A 93 -0.22 -6.17 5.44
N GLY A 94 -0.85 -6.78 6.45
CA GLY A 94 -0.44 -6.63 7.85
C GLY A 94 1.05 -6.89 8.09
N PRO A 95 1.58 -8.09 7.78
CA PRO A 95 3.00 -8.38 7.98
C PRO A 95 3.91 -7.55 7.07
N CYS A 96 3.47 -7.22 5.85
CA CYS A 96 4.21 -6.33 4.96
C CYS A 96 4.38 -4.93 5.56
N LEU A 97 3.32 -4.34 6.11
CA LEU A 97 3.38 -3.01 6.72
C LEU A 97 4.25 -3.01 7.98
N GLU A 98 4.12 -4.00 8.86
CA GLU A 98 4.95 -4.11 10.06
C GLU A 98 6.45 -4.18 9.74
N LEU A 99 6.82 -4.83 8.63
CA LEU A 99 8.22 -4.96 8.21
C LEU A 99 8.71 -3.70 7.49
N LEU A 100 7.86 -3.10 6.64
CA LEU A 100 8.24 -1.98 5.80
C LEU A 100 8.32 -0.67 6.60
N TYR A 101 7.44 -0.46 7.58
CA TYR A 101 7.39 0.74 8.42
C TYR A 101 8.72 1.11 9.11
N PRO A 102 9.36 0.21 9.89
CA PRO A 102 10.61 0.52 10.58
C PRO A 102 11.74 0.79 9.56
N GLY A 103 11.70 0.10 8.41
CA GLY A 103 12.57 0.40 7.29
C GLY A 103 12.44 1.86 6.87
N LEU A 104 11.25 2.29 6.44
CA LEU A 104 11.04 3.66 5.92
C LEU A 104 11.45 4.74 6.91
N ILE A 105 11.18 4.54 8.20
CA ILE A 105 11.56 5.48 9.26
C ILE A 105 13.09 5.63 9.33
N VAL A 106 13.81 4.51 9.36
CA VAL A 106 15.29 4.52 9.37
C VAL A 106 15.85 5.13 8.10
N LEU A 107 15.27 4.83 6.93
CA LEU A 107 15.69 5.42 5.65
C LEU A 107 15.52 6.94 5.66
N THR A 108 14.39 7.42 6.16
CA THR A 108 14.07 8.85 6.22
C THR A 108 15.04 9.58 7.14
N ILE A 109 15.30 9.04 8.33
CA ILE A 109 16.28 9.61 9.28
C ILE A 109 17.69 9.63 8.66
N LEU A 110 18.11 8.55 8.00
CA LEU A 110 19.42 8.45 7.36
C LEU A 110 19.54 9.37 6.12
N LEU A 111 18.43 9.63 5.43
CA LEU A 111 18.38 10.60 4.34
C LEU A 111 18.64 12.02 4.85
N ILE A 112 18.05 12.36 5.99
CA ILE A 112 18.18 13.66 6.66
C ILE A 112 19.58 13.84 7.25
N LEU A 113 20.15 12.80 7.90
CA LEU A 113 21.44 12.92 8.59
C LEU A 113 22.65 12.95 7.67
N VAL A 114 22.60 12.26 6.53
CA VAL A 114 23.78 12.08 5.65
C VAL A 114 23.56 12.78 4.32
N LYS A 115 24.12 13.96 4.11
CA LYS A 115 24.07 14.65 2.81
C LYS A 115 25.21 14.14 1.90
N GLY A 116 24.92 13.29 0.90
CA GLY A 116 25.86 13.05 -0.21
C GLY A 116 26.14 11.61 -0.69
N HIS A 117 25.77 10.54 0.03
CA HIS A 117 26.04 9.15 -0.43
C HIS A 117 24.76 8.29 -0.48
N THR A 118 24.17 8.09 -1.66
CA THR A 118 22.88 7.40 -1.84
C THR A 118 22.95 5.86 -1.83
N ARG A 119 24.03 5.25 -2.35
CA ARG A 119 24.16 3.78 -2.43
C ARG A 119 24.45 3.09 -1.08
N PHE A 120 25.23 3.73 -0.21
CA PHE A 120 25.55 3.18 1.12
C PHE A 120 24.32 3.11 2.03
N LYS A 121 23.36 4.03 1.86
CA LYS A 121 22.11 4.09 2.62
C LYS A 121 21.15 2.96 2.27
N ALA A 122 21.02 2.65 0.98
CA ALA A 122 20.19 1.56 0.51
C ALA A 122 20.69 0.20 1.02
N ILE A 123 22.02 0.02 1.10
CA ILE A 123 22.65 -1.19 1.64
C ILE A 123 22.39 -1.32 3.14
N ILE A 124 22.61 -0.26 3.93
CA ILE A 124 22.33 -0.27 5.37
C ILE A 124 20.84 -0.54 5.65
N PHE A 125 19.94 0.04 4.86
CA PHE A 125 18.51 -0.23 4.95
C PHE A 125 18.18 -1.70 4.67
N TYR A 126 18.71 -2.27 3.59
CA TYR A 126 18.46 -3.66 3.23
C TYR A 126 19.00 -4.62 4.31
N VAL A 127 20.14 -4.30 4.91
CA VAL A 127 20.74 -5.08 6.01
C VAL A 127 19.89 -5.01 7.28
N ILE A 128 19.36 -3.84 7.65
CA ILE A 128 18.51 -3.68 8.85
C ILE A 128 17.15 -4.36 8.66
N VAL A 129 16.55 -4.25 7.47
CA VAL A 129 15.29 -4.94 7.13
C VAL A 129 15.50 -6.45 7.08
N ALA A 130 16.59 -6.93 6.48
CA ALA A 130 16.94 -8.35 6.46
C ALA A 130 17.22 -8.89 7.88
N PHE A 131 17.88 -8.10 8.74
CA PHE A 131 18.13 -8.46 10.13
C PHE A 131 16.83 -8.51 10.96
N MET A 132 15.92 -7.55 10.79
CA MET A 132 14.60 -7.59 11.42
C MET A 132 13.74 -8.75 10.92
N ALA A 133 13.77 -9.04 9.62
CA ALA A 133 13.07 -10.19 9.04
C ALA A 133 13.61 -11.52 9.58
N TYR A 134 14.94 -11.65 9.68
CA TYR A 134 15.61 -12.81 10.26
C TYR A 134 15.18 -13.04 11.72
N ARG A 135 15.09 -11.96 12.52
CA ARG A 135 14.73 -12.02 13.94
C ARG A 135 13.23 -12.25 14.23
N LYS A 136 12.35 -12.13 13.23
CA LYS A 136 10.91 -12.43 13.37
C LYS A 136 10.56 -13.86 12.88
N TYR A 137 11.44 -14.47 12.07
CA TYR A 137 11.28 -15.84 11.54
C TYR A 137 12.13 -16.91 12.26
N PHE A 138 13.14 -16.52 13.05
CA PHE A 138 14.02 -17.40 13.85
C PHE A 138 14.18 -16.83 15.26
#